data_AF-A0A7D5KJX1-F1
#
_entry.id   AF-A0A7D5KJX1-F1
#
_cell.length_a   1.000
_cell.length_b   1.000
_cell.length_c   1.000
_cell.angle_alpha   90.00
_cell.angle_beta   90.00
_cell.angle_gamma   90.00
#
_symmetry.space_group_name_H-M   'P 1'
#
loop_
_entity.id
_entity.type
_entity.pdbx_description
1 polymer ?
#
loop_
_entity_poly.entity_id
_entity_poly.type
_entity_poly.pdbx_seq_one_letter_code
_entity_poly.pdbx_strand_id
1 'polypeptide(L)'
;MRPARVDALIDLAYGGLILISIALIATLDIRVGLTFGLGVFASYILHVVWKMARFDPDWMTSTVQETVERSVEETVEQTVSDTVEETVDQTVGETVEETVGEQLEEVQAKVESVDDRVDRRPREDEVEEIIEESVEDESKT
;
A
#
# COMPACT_ATOMS: atom_id res chain seq x y z
N MET A 1 -24.22 -19.25 -24.24
CA MET A 1 -23.08 -20.20 -24.30
C MET A 1 -21.87 -19.50 -23.70
N ARG A 2 -21.05 -20.18 -22.89
CA ARG A 2 -19.85 -19.54 -22.30
C ARG A 2 -18.81 -19.29 -23.40
N PRO A 3 -18.31 -18.06 -23.60
CA PRO A 3 -17.37 -17.73 -24.68
C PRO A 3 -16.11 -18.60 -24.67
N ALA A 4 -15.61 -18.95 -23.48
CA ALA A 4 -14.48 -19.87 -23.31
C ALA A 4 -14.68 -21.27 -23.92
N ARG A 5 -15.92 -21.76 -24.04
CA ARG A 5 -16.20 -23.07 -24.65
C ARG A 5 -16.18 -23.01 -26.18
N VAL A 6 -16.53 -21.85 -26.75
CA VAL A 6 -16.50 -21.64 -28.20
C VAL A 6 -15.05 -21.58 -28.66
N ASP A 7 -14.20 -20.91 -27.89
CA ASP A 7 -12.77 -20.78 -28.19
C ASP A 7 -12.04 -22.13 -28.15
N ALA A 8 -12.24 -22.90 -27.08
CA ALA A 8 -11.66 -24.25 -26.98
C ALA A 8 -12.13 -25.19 -28.10
N LEU A 9 -13.39 -25.04 -28.56
CA LEU A 9 -13.94 -25.85 -29.64
C LEU A 9 -13.34 -25.46 -31.00
N ILE A 10 -13.10 -24.17 -31.21
CA ILE A 10 -12.47 -23.65 -32.43
C ILE A 10 -11.00 -24.07 -32.47
N ASP A 11 -10.26 -23.95 -31.38
CA ASP A 11 -8.86 -24.39 -31.28
C ASP A 11 -8.72 -25.91 -31.53
N LEU A 12 -9.63 -26.71 -30.98
CA LEU A 12 -9.69 -28.16 -31.23
C LEU A 12 -9.98 -28.47 -32.70
N ALA A 13 -10.89 -27.72 -33.33
CA ALA A 13 -11.22 -27.89 -34.73
C ALA A 13 -10.01 -27.58 -35.64
N TYR A 14 -9.32 -26.45 -35.40
CA TYR A 14 -8.11 -26.11 -36.14
C TYR A 14 -6.96 -27.09 -35.89
N GLY A 15 -6.78 -27.57 -34.65
CA GLY A 15 -5.84 -28.64 -34.34
C GLY A 15 -6.13 -29.94 -35.10
N GLY A 16 -7.40 -30.32 -35.20
CA GLY A 16 -7.85 -31.46 -36.02
C GLY A 16 -7.58 -31.25 -37.51
N LEU A 17 -7.83 -30.04 -38.03
CA LEU A 17 -7.55 -29.70 -39.43
C LEU A 17 -6.05 -29.74 -39.75
N ILE A 18 -5.18 -29.35 -38.82
CA ILE A 18 -3.73 -29.48 -38.97
C ILE A 18 -3.33 -30.95 -39.01
N LEU A 19 -3.91 -31.81 -38.17
CA LEU A 19 -3.65 -33.24 -38.18
C LEU A 19 -4.09 -33.89 -39.51
N ILE A 20 -5.24 -33.46 -40.05
CA ILE A 20 -5.71 -33.84 -41.39
C ILE A 20 -4.73 -33.36 -42.46
N SER A 21 -4.22 -32.13 -42.36
CA SER A 21 -3.21 -31.61 -43.28
C SER A 21 -1.95 -32.48 -43.29
N ILE A 22 -1.42 -32.83 -42.12
CA ILE A 22 -0.26 -33.71 -41.97
C ILE A 22 -0.54 -35.10 -42.57
N ALA A 23 -1.73 -35.66 -42.34
CA ALA A 23 -2.14 -36.94 -42.92
C ALA A 23 -2.21 -36.87 -44.46
N LEU A 24 -2.73 -35.78 -45.03
CA LEU A 24 -2.76 -35.56 -46.48
C LEU A 24 -1.33 -35.43 -47.07
N ILE A 25 -0.41 -34.76 -46.38
CA ILE A 25 1.01 -34.70 -46.77
C ILE A 25 1.63 -36.11 -46.76
N ALA A 26 1.32 -36.90 -45.73
CA ALA A 26 1.90 -38.22 -45.53
C ALA A 26 1.36 -39.30 -46.50
N THR A 27 0.13 -39.14 -46.98
CA THR A 27 -0.57 -40.20 -47.74
C THR A 27 -0.87 -39.86 -49.19
N LEU A 28 -1.02 -38.57 -49.55
CA LEU A 28 -1.33 -38.15 -50.91
C LEU A 28 -0.14 -37.45 -51.58
N ASP A 29 0.03 -36.15 -51.32
CA ASP A 29 1.08 -35.33 -51.95
C ASP A 29 1.35 -34.08 -51.09
N ILE A 30 2.63 -33.68 -51.02
CA ILE A 30 3.07 -32.48 -50.30
C ILE A 30 2.31 -31.23 -50.78
N ARG A 31 2.05 -31.07 -52.08
CA ARG A 31 1.39 -29.86 -52.62
C ARG A 31 -0.07 -29.78 -52.19
N VAL A 32 -0.74 -30.91 -52.08
CA VAL A 32 -2.16 -30.96 -51.66
C VAL A 32 -2.27 -30.64 -50.18
N GLY A 33 -1.45 -31.27 -49.35
CA GLY A 33 -1.44 -30.99 -47.93
C GLY A 33 -0.99 -29.55 -47.61
N LEU A 34 -0.02 -29.01 -48.36
CA LEU A 34 0.44 -27.63 -48.17
C LEU A 34 -0.60 -26.60 -48.60
N THR A 35 -1.30 -26.79 -49.73
CA THR A 35 -2.38 -25.88 -50.14
C THR A 35 -3.58 -25.93 -49.19
N PHE A 36 -3.94 -27.13 -48.72
CA PHE A 36 -4.96 -27.29 -47.70
C PHE A 36 -4.56 -26.63 -46.37
N GLY A 37 -3.35 -26.90 -45.87
CA GLY A 37 -2.83 -26.31 -44.65
C GLY A 37 -2.74 -24.78 -44.72
N LEU A 38 -2.31 -24.23 -45.85
CA LEU A 38 -2.25 -22.78 -46.08
C LEU A 38 -3.65 -22.15 -46.08
N GLY A 39 -4.65 -22.82 -46.66
CA GLY A 39 -6.04 -22.38 -46.65
C GLY A 39 -6.65 -22.40 -45.25
N VAL A 40 -6.41 -23.46 -44.48
CA VAL A 40 -6.82 -23.56 -43.07
C VAL A 40 -6.17 -22.44 -42.25
N PHE A 41 -4.89 -22.17 -42.46
CA PHE A 41 -4.17 -21.09 -41.78
C PHE A 41 -4.69 -19.69 -42.14
N ALA A 42 -4.96 -19.43 -43.42
CA ALA A 42 -5.56 -18.16 -43.85
C ALA A 42 -6.97 -17.97 -43.26
N SER A 43 -7.77 -19.03 -43.20
CA SER A 43 -9.09 -19.02 -42.54
C SER A 43 -8.97 -18.74 -41.04
N TYR A 44 -7.99 -19.33 -40.36
CA TYR A 44 -7.71 -19.07 -38.95
C TYR A 44 -7.38 -17.59 -38.70
N ILE A 45 -6.48 -17.00 -39.50
CA ILE A 45 -6.14 -15.58 -39.38
C ILE A 45 -7.39 -14.72 -39.59
N LEU A 46 -8.19 -14.99 -40.62
CA LEU A 46 -9.40 -14.22 -40.89
C LEU A 46 -10.39 -14.31 -39.73
N HIS A 47 -10.56 -15.49 -39.14
CA HIS A 47 -11.40 -15.68 -37.98
C HIS A 47 -10.88 -14.94 -36.74
N VAL A 48 -9.57 -15.00 -36.48
CA VAL A 48 -8.93 -14.28 -35.37
C VAL A 48 -9.06 -12.77 -35.54
N VAL A 49 -8.78 -12.24 -36.73
CA VAL A 49 -8.92 -10.81 -37.03
C VAL A 49 -10.39 -10.38 -36.92
N TRP A 50 -11.32 -11.16 -37.44
CA TRP A 50 -12.75 -10.90 -37.29
C TRP A 50 -13.17 -10.91 -35.82
N LYS A 51 -12.67 -11.85 -35.02
CA LYS A 51 -12.91 -11.91 -33.58
C LYS A 51 -12.32 -10.70 -32.84
N MET A 52 -11.09 -10.29 -33.18
CA MET A 52 -10.42 -9.12 -32.61
C MET A 52 -11.10 -7.80 -32.99
N ALA A 53 -11.68 -7.70 -34.19
CA ALA A 53 -12.42 -6.51 -34.62
C ALA A 53 -13.85 -6.45 -34.06
N ARG A 54 -14.42 -7.59 -33.65
CA ARG A 54 -15.82 -7.74 -33.21
C ARG A 54 -15.99 -7.62 -31.70
N PHE A 55 -15.00 -8.05 -30.92
CA PHE A 55 -15.02 -8.04 -29.45
C PHE A 55 -13.92 -7.12 -28.93
N ASP A 56 -14.30 -6.12 -28.14
CA ASP A 56 -13.39 -5.38 -27.27
C ASP A 56 -12.45 -6.35 -26.51
N PRO A 57 -11.17 -6.00 -26.30
CA PRO A 57 -10.11 -6.90 -25.86
C PRO A 57 -10.19 -7.27 -24.37
N ASP A 58 -11.31 -7.82 -23.91
CA ASP A 58 -11.52 -8.23 -22.52
C ASP A 58 -10.65 -9.44 -22.11
N TRP A 59 -10.10 -10.19 -23.07
CA TRP A 59 -9.28 -11.37 -22.77
C TRP A 59 -7.84 -11.02 -22.32
N MET A 60 -7.35 -9.81 -22.64
CA MET A 60 -6.12 -9.28 -22.06
C MET A 60 -6.36 -8.65 -20.69
N THR A 61 -7.55 -8.11 -20.42
CA THR A 61 -7.86 -7.53 -19.12
C THR A 61 -7.96 -8.58 -18.03
N SER A 62 -8.59 -9.74 -18.24
CA SER A 62 -8.73 -10.72 -17.14
C SER A 62 -7.39 -11.33 -16.67
N THR A 63 -6.50 -11.68 -17.59
CA THR A 63 -5.20 -12.31 -17.24
C THR A 63 -4.22 -11.29 -16.67
N VAL A 64 -4.22 -10.05 -17.19
CA VAL A 64 -3.41 -8.96 -16.64
C VAL A 64 -3.98 -8.49 -15.31
N GLN A 65 -5.30 -8.41 -15.16
CA GLN A 65 -5.95 -8.00 -13.92
C GLN A 65 -5.64 -8.98 -12.79
N GLU A 66 -5.83 -10.29 -12.96
CA GLU A 66 -5.49 -11.24 -11.89
C GLU A 66 -4.00 -11.26 -11.54
N THR A 67 -3.11 -11.00 -12.50
CA THR A 67 -1.66 -10.97 -12.24
C THR A 67 -1.23 -9.66 -11.57
N VAL A 68 -1.79 -8.53 -11.98
CA VAL A 68 -1.50 -7.21 -11.42
C VAL A 68 -2.12 -7.05 -10.04
N GLU A 69 -3.37 -7.46 -9.86
CA GLU A 69 -4.10 -7.34 -8.59
C GLU A 69 -3.37 -8.13 -7.49
N ARG A 70 -2.99 -9.39 -7.76
CA ARG A 70 -2.23 -10.21 -6.81
C ARG A 70 -0.82 -9.68 -6.53
N SER A 71 -0.11 -9.24 -7.58
CA SER A 71 1.27 -8.75 -7.42
C SER A 71 1.31 -7.38 -6.71
N VAL A 72 0.32 -6.51 -6.94
CA VAL A 72 0.24 -5.20 -6.30
C VAL A 72 -0.24 -5.33 -4.86
N GLU A 73 -1.25 -6.16 -4.58
CA GLU A 73 -1.74 -6.39 -3.21
C GLU A 73 -0.62 -6.94 -2.31
N GLU A 74 0.06 -8.03 -2.70
CA GLU A 74 1.15 -8.59 -1.88
C GLU A 74 2.35 -7.65 -1.72
N THR A 75 2.73 -6.91 -2.77
CA THR A 75 3.92 -6.04 -2.72
C THR A 75 3.64 -4.76 -1.93
N VAL A 76 2.47 -4.15 -2.13
CA VAL A 76 2.08 -2.92 -1.42
C VAL A 76 1.80 -3.22 0.04
N GLU A 77 1.10 -4.31 0.36
CA GLU A 77 0.77 -4.64 1.75
C GLU A 77 2.05 -4.93 2.57
N GLN A 78 2.98 -5.73 2.05
CA GLN A 78 4.26 -5.98 2.75
C GLN A 78 5.16 -4.74 2.80
N THR A 79 5.40 -4.08 1.65
CA THR A 79 6.37 -2.98 1.61
C THR A 79 5.87 -1.77 2.41
N VAL A 80 4.58 -1.44 2.31
CA VAL A 80 4.01 -0.30 3.03
C VAL A 80 3.85 -0.63 4.50
N SER A 81 3.41 -1.83 4.88
CA SER A 81 3.30 -2.19 6.30
C SER A 81 4.68 -2.18 6.96
N ASP A 82 5.67 -2.88 6.40
CA ASP A 82 7.00 -2.98 7.01
C ASP A 82 7.73 -1.62 7.01
N THR A 83 7.68 -0.87 5.91
CA THR A 83 8.39 0.42 5.82
C THR A 83 7.73 1.48 6.70
N VAL A 84 6.39 1.55 6.74
CA VAL A 84 5.69 2.54 7.56
C VAL A 84 5.81 2.18 9.03
N GLU A 85 5.65 0.91 9.40
CA GLU A 85 5.81 0.49 10.79
C GLU A 85 7.23 0.77 11.28
N GLU A 86 8.27 0.38 10.53
CA GLU A 86 9.67 0.61 10.93
C GLU A 86 10.04 2.11 10.95
N THR A 87 9.59 2.89 9.96
CA THR A 87 9.88 4.33 9.90
C THR A 87 9.15 5.09 11.01
N VAL A 88 7.89 4.74 11.29
CA VAL A 88 7.09 5.39 12.34
C VAL A 88 7.64 5.03 13.71
N ASP A 89 7.95 3.75 13.95
CA ASP A 89 8.47 3.31 15.24
C ASP A 89 9.83 3.96 15.55
N GLN A 90 10.74 4.00 14.57
CA GLN A 90 12.04 4.68 14.74
C GLN A 90 11.91 6.19 14.84
N THR A 91 11.27 6.85 13.87
CA THR A 91 11.26 8.31 13.81
C THR A 91 10.43 8.92 14.94
N VAL A 92 9.24 8.38 15.18
CA VAL A 92 8.35 8.91 16.22
C VAL A 92 8.83 8.48 17.60
N GLY A 93 9.28 7.22 17.77
CA GLY A 93 9.84 6.76 19.03
C GLY A 93 11.03 7.60 19.49
N GLU A 94 12.01 7.80 18.61
CA GLU A 94 13.23 8.54 18.93
C GLU A 94 12.96 10.04 19.14
N THR A 95 12.14 10.67 18.28
CA THR A 95 11.77 12.09 18.43
C THR A 95 10.98 12.34 19.71
N VAL A 96 10.08 11.43 20.07
CA VAL A 96 9.28 11.56 21.30
C VAL A 96 10.15 11.34 22.53
N GLU A 97 11.03 10.35 22.54
CA GLU A 97 11.97 10.15 23.65
C GLU A 97 12.88 11.36 23.85
N GLU A 98 13.45 11.92 22.79
CA GLU A 98 14.31 13.09 22.87
C GLU A 98 13.54 14.33 23.34
N THR A 99 12.40 14.63 22.69
CA THR A 99 11.62 15.85 22.99
C THR A 99 10.96 15.80 24.37
N VAL A 100 10.52 14.63 24.83
CA VAL A 100 9.93 14.46 26.17
C VAL A 100 11.03 14.41 27.23
N GLY A 101 12.18 13.81 26.92
CA GLY A 101 13.35 13.79 27.79
C GLY A 101 13.86 15.21 28.09
N GLU A 102 14.10 16.01 27.05
CA GLU A 102 14.55 17.41 27.21
C GLU A 102 13.53 18.27 27.97
N GLN A 103 12.23 18.15 27.66
CA GLN A 103 11.19 18.88 28.38
C GLN A 103 11.10 18.47 29.85
N LEU A 104 11.28 17.18 30.18
CA LEU A 104 11.29 16.72 31.56
C LEU A 104 12.49 17.26 32.33
N GLU A 105 13.68 17.30 31.71
CA GLU A 105 14.86 17.91 32.31
C GLU A 105 14.67 19.41 32.54
N GLU A 106 14.13 20.14 31.55
CA GLU A 106 13.84 21.58 31.71
C GLU A 106 12.81 21.83 32.82
N VAL A 107 11.74 21.03 32.86
CA VAL A 107 10.72 21.13 33.92
C VAL A 107 11.33 20.82 35.28
N GLN A 108 12.18 19.80 35.40
CA GLN A 108 12.83 19.45 36.65
C GLN A 108 13.76 20.56 37.14
N ALA A 109 14.59 21.14 36.26
CA ALA A 109 15.43 22.28 36.59
C ALA A 109 14.60 23.51 37.01
N LYS A 110 13.46 23.73 36.35
CA LYS A 110 12.54 24.82 36.71
C LYS A 110 11.86 24.58 38.05
N VAL A 111 11.50 23.34 38.38
CA VAL A 111 10.95 22.96 39.68
C VAL A 111 11.98 23.18 40.79
N GLU A 112 13.24 22.80 40.59
CA GLU A 112 14.33 23.06 41.54
C GLU A 112 14.50 24.57 41.80
N SER A 113 14.47 25.38 40.74
CA SER A 113 14.52 26.85 40.88
C SER A 113 13.32 27.47 41.59
N VAL A 114 12.15 26.80 41.55
CA VAL A 114 10.95 27.23 42.25
C VAL A 114 11.04 26.86 43.73
N ASP A 115 11.59 25.70 44.06
CA ASP A 115 11.83 25.25 45.43
C ASP A 115 12.76 26.23 46.18
N ASP A 116 13.88 26.61 45.56
CA ASP A 116 14.80 27.64 46.08
C ASP A 116 14.13 29.00 46.33
N ARG A 117 13.09 29.33 45.55
CA ARG A 117 12.34 30.58 45.71
C ARG A 117 11.30 30.47 46.84
N VAL A 118 10.74 29.28 47.08
CA VAL A 118 9.75 29.05 48.14
C VAL A 118 10.40 29.14 49.52
N ASP A 119 11.66 28.75 49.67
CA ASP A 119 12.42 28.90 50.92
C ASP A 119 12.70 30.37 51.33
N ARG A 120 12.49 31.34 50.42
CA ARG A 120 12.53 32.78 50.73
C ARG A 120 11.19 33.38 51.12
N ARG A 121 10.12 32.60 51.26
CA ARG A 121 8.87 33.16 51.83
C ARG A 121 9.14 33.60 53.28
N PRO A 122 8.76 34.83 53.66
CA PRO A 122 8.72 35.21 55.07
C PRO A 122 7.81 34.21 55.80
N ARG A 123 8.24 33.75 56.97
CA ARG A 123 7.40 32.93 57.85
C ARG A 123 6.19 33.78 58.26
N GLU A 124 5.01 33.18 58.33
CA GLU A 124 3.76 33.87 58.71
C GLU A 124 3.91 34.59 60.07
N ASP A 125 4.82 34.11 60.93
CA ASP A 125 5.17 34.68 62.23
C ASP A 125 5.70 36.15 62.14
N GLU A 126 6.39 36.55 61.06
CA GLU A 126 6.92 37.92 60.90
C GLU A 126 5.85 38.89 60.38
N VAL A 127 4.81 38.36 59.72
CA VAL A 127 3.71 39.15 59.18
C VAL A 127 2.72 39.53 60.29
N GLU A 128 2.51 38.65 61.27
CA GLU A 128 1.68 38.97 62.45
C GLU A 128 2.30 40.08 63.30
N GLU A 129 3.62 40.09 63.49
CA GLU A 129 4.32 41.11 64.30
C GLU A 129 4.17 42.53 63.72
N ILE A 130 4.25 42.68 62.39
CA ILE A 130 4.10 44.00 61.72
C ILE A 130 2.65 44.49 61.78
N ILE A 131 1.68 43.57 61.76
CA ILE A 131 0.25 43.90 61.86
C ILE A 131 -0.08 44.32 63.30
N GLU A 132 0.47 43.67 64.32
CA GLU A 132 0.30 44.09 65.72
C GLU A 132 0.92 45.48 65.99
N GLU A 133 2.12 45.75 65.46
CA GLU A 133 2.77 47.07 65.60
C GLU A 133 1.95 48.20 64.93
N SER A 134 1.38 47.93 63.75
CA SER A 134 0.56 48.92 63.03
C SER A 134 -0.77 49.21 63.73
N VAL A 135 -1.36 48.22 64.41
CA VAL A 135 -2.62 48.39 65.15
C VAL A 135 -2.39 49.13 66.48
N GLU A 136 -1.21 49.01 67.10
CA GLU A 136 -0.87 49.79 68.30
C GLU A 136 -0.58 51.27 68.02
N ASP A 137 0.01 51.60 66.87
CA ASP A 137 0.31 53.00 66.47
C ASP A 137 -0.96 53.82 66.16
N GLU A 138 -1.97 53.21 65.52
CA GLU A 138 -3.26 53.87 65.24
C GLU A 138 -4.13 54.07 66.50
N SER A 139 -3.89 53.33 67.59
CA SER A 139 -4.64 53.49 68.84
C SER A 139 -4.17 54.65 69.73
N LYS A 140 -2.99 55.23 69.43
CA LYS A 140 -2.36 56.30 70.22
C LYS A 140 -2.46 57.70 69.60
N THR A 141 -3.12 57.87 68.46
CA THR A 141 -3.44 59.17 67.86
C THR A 141 -4.89 59.59 68.03
#